data_AF-A0A832I879-F1
#
_entry.id   AF-A0A832I879-F1
#
_cell.length_a   1.000
_cell.length_b   1.000
_cell.length_c   1.000
_cell.angle_alpha   90.00
_cell.angle_beta   90.00
_cell.angle_gamma   90.00
#
_symmetry.space_group_name_H-M   'P 1'
#
loop_
_entity.id
_entity.type
_entity.pdbx_description
1 polymer ?
#
loop_
_entity_poly.entity_id
_entity_poly.type
_entity_poly.pdbx_seq_one_letter_code
_entity_poly.pdbx_strand_id
1 'polypeptide(L)'
;MRRGFLVALGAAALLALSLAAVSAWPPARALVRRALGAAYREREIVPPDLAAPAVGARPALAGLAWLRGAAPAPGDLEGRALVVAIAAHDDPRAPRVLAAVQAWHDAYARRGVRAFAVLSAALDATRDTAAAAGLARRTGVTFPVAWDATGAAAATRDGAPEVLVVDATGALRFRAGCAELAWADLALRRAVARLAPSVRAGPAPDTLAWGARLDCPEPRRIALGAGAVARGPLAGAAAGRTQVFTTQFRFQEEGAAWTPVPVGRWIPRRDGLEAARAGAADFLAIRYHAGAASIVASPPREGPAKLWILLDDDWLPPAAMGEDARREPGGGAYVEVTEPRLYRVARGAGGVLRLSPGRAGLVLHALTFEDPSGPARP
;
A
#
# COMPACT_ATOMS: atom_id res chain seq x y z
N MET A 1 -24.92 -48.08 19.95
CA MET A 1 -24.53 -46.82 19.25
C MET A 1 -23.05 -46.84 18.80
N ARG A 2 -22.63 -47.77 17.93
CA ARG A 2 -21.23 -47.81 17.40
C ARG A 2 -21.09 -48.28 15.95
N ARG A 3 -22.17 -48.35 15.17
CA ARG A 3 -22.14 -48.75 13.74
C ARG A 3 -22.32 -47.58 12.75
N GLY A 4 -22.69 -46.39 13.22
CA GLY A 4 -22.87 -45.20 12.35
C GLY A 4 -21.60 -44.40 12.06
N PHE A 5 -20.55 -44.51 12.88
CA PHE A 5 -19.36 -43.66 12.78
C PHE A 5 -18.35 -44.14 11.72
N LEU A 6 -18.35 -45.43 11.38
CA LEU A 6 -17.46 -46.01 10.37
C LEU A 6 -17.94 -45.77 8.93
N VAL A 7 -19.23 -45.50 8.72
CA VAL A 7 -19.78 -45.21 7.38
C VAL A 7 -19.49 -43.75 6.96
N ALA A 8 -19.48 -42.81 7.91
CA ALA A 8 -19.20 -41.39 7.64
C ALA A 8 -17.71 -41.14 7.30
N LEU A 9 -16.78 -41.86 7.94
CA LEU A 9 -15.35 -41.78 7.63
C LEU A 9 -15.01 -42.40 6.26
N GLY A 10 -15.73 -43.46 5.85
CA GLY A 10 -15.58 -44.06 4.52
C GLY A 10 -16.01 -43.12 3.39
N ALA A 11 -17.10 -42.37 3.57
CA ALA A 11 -17.59 -41.43 2.56
C ALA A 11 -16.67 -40.20 2.36
N ALA A 12 -16.08 -39.68 3.45
CA ALA A 12 -15.13 -38.56 3.37
C ALA A 12 -13.79 -38.97 2.75
N ALA A 13 -13.30 -40.18 3.04
CA ALA A 13 -12.08 -40.71 2.44
C ALA A 13 -12.26 -41.01 0.94
N LEU A 14 -13.44 -41.49 0.52
CA LEU A 14 -13.76 -41.70 -0.90
C LEU A 14 -13.92 -40.38 -1.69
N LEU A 15 -14.39 -39.31 -1.04
CA LEU A 15 -14.41 -37.96 -1.62
C LEU A 15 -13.00 -37.34 -1.74
N ALA A 16 -12.11 -37.58 -0.78
CA ALA A 16 -10.72 -37.11 -0.84
C ALA A 16 -9.88 -37.87 -1.88
N LEU A 17 -10.06 -39.19 -2.01
CA LEU A 17 -9.39 -40.02 -3.02
C LEU A 17 -9.87 -39.73 -4.44
N SER A 18 -11.15 -39.39 -4.64
CA SER A 18 -11.66 -38.96 -5.95
C SER A 18 -11.13 -37.59 -6.36
N LEU A 19 -10.96 -36.64 -5.43
CA LEU A 19 -10.32 -35.35 -5.71
C LEU A 19 -8.83 -35.47 -6.06
N ALA A 20 -8.10 -36.39 -5.42
CA ALA A 20 -6.69 -36.63 -5.73
C ALA A 20 -6.49 -37.30 -7.11
N ALA A 21 -7.32 -38.28 -7.46
CA ALA A 21 -7.24 -38.97 -8.76
C ALA A 21 -7.65 -38.04 -9.94
N VAL A 22 -8.64 -37.18 -9.74
CA VAL A 22 -9.09 -36.19 -10.75
C VAL A 22 -8.03 -35.09 -10.97
N SER A 23 -7.16 -34.83 -9.99
CA SER A 23 -6.10 -33.83 -10.10
C SER A 23 -4.90 -34.25 -10.97
N ALA A 24 -4.80 -35.53 -11.36
CA ALA A 24 -3.72 -36.04 -12.22
C ALA A 24 -4.09 -36.05 -13.72
N TRP A 25 -5.35 -35.77 -14.07
CA TRP A 25 -5.82 -35.78 -15.46
C TRP A 25 -5.88 -34.36 -16.03
N PRO A 26 -5.08 -34.01 -17.07
CA PRO A 26 -5.06 -32.68 -17.67
C PRO A 26 -6.43 -32.12 -18.08
N PRO A 27 -7.37 -32.90 -18.68
CA PRO A 27 -8.67 -32.35 -19.07
C PRO A 27 -9.58 -32.06 -17.87
N ALA A 28 -9.44 -32.81 -16.78
CA ALA A 28 -10.22 -32.59 -15.56
C ALA A 28 -9.76 -31.34 -14.80
N ARG A 29 -8.47 -30.99 -14.84
CA ARG A 29 -7.96 -29.70 -14.34
C ARG A 29 -8.55 -28.51 -15.09
N ALA A 30 -8.76 -28.61 -16.40
CA ALA A 30 -9.40 -27.58 -17.19
C ALA A 30 -10.90 -27.43 -16.85
N LEU A 31 -11.58 -28.54 -16.58
CA LEU A 31 -12.98 -28.57 -16.16
C LEU A 31 -13.18 -28.07 -14.73
N VAL A 32 -12.32 -28.44 -13.79
CA VAL A 32 -12.32 -27.91 -12.41
C VAL A 32 -11.89 -26.44 -12.39
N ARG A 33 -10.94 -25.99 -13.24
CA ARG A 33 -10.64 -24.56 -13.43
C ARG A 33 -11.82 -23.80 -14.04
N ARG A 34 -12.53 -24.40 -15.00
CA ARG A 34 -13.76 -23.81 -15.54
C ARG A 34 -14.89 -23.79 -14.52
N ALA A 35 -15.02 -24.82 -13.67
CA ALA A 35 -16.06 -24.92 -12.66
C ALA A 35 -15.77 -24.04 -11.44
N LEU A 36 -14.51 -23.93 -10.98
CA LEU A 36 -14.11 -23.01 -9.91
C LEU A 36 -13.98 -21.57 -10.41
N GLY A 37 -13.55 -21.36 -11.66
CA GLY A 37 -13.65 -20.06 -12.34
C GLY A 37 -15.10 -19.66 -12.64
N ALA A 38 -16.01 -20.64 -12.77
CA ALA A 38 -17.45 -20.43 -12.90
C ALA A 38 -18.19 -20.31 -11.57
N ALA A 39 -17.68 -20.88 -10.48
CA ALA A 39 -18.24 -20.72 -9.13
C ALA A 39 -17.70 -19.47 -8.44
N TYR A 40 -16.57 -18.94 -8.93
CA TYR A 40 -16.15 -17.54 -8.75
C TYR A 40 -16.69 -16.64 -9.90
N ARG A 41 -17.77 -17.05 -10.59
CA ARG A 41 -18.61 -16.12 -11.34
C ARG A 41 -19.31 -15.22 -10.35
N GLU A 42 -19.28 -13.94 -10.69
CA GLU A 42 -20.46 -13.09 -10.64
C GLU A 42 -21.26 -13.21 -9.33
N ARG A 43 -20.70 -12.65 -8.25
CA ARG A 43 -21.52 -11.57 -7.68
C ARG A 43 -21.71 -10.62 -8.84
N GLU A 44 -22.87 -10.69 -9.49
CA GLU A 44 -23.30 -9.72 -10.48
C GLU A 44 -22.92 -8.36 -9.92
N ILE A 45 -21.85 -7.78 -10.45
CA ILE A 45 -21.26 -6.59 -9.85
C ILE A 45 -22.14 -5.47 -10.35
N VAL A 46 -23.25 -5.27 -9.65
CA VAL A 46 -24.18 -4.20 -9.94
C VAL A 46 -23.38 -2.91 -9.82
N PRO A 47 -23.17 -2.17 -10.92
CA PRO A 47 -22.43 -0.93 -10.85
C PRO A 47 -23.14 0.01 -9.87
N PRO A 48 -22.41 0.71 -8.99
CA PRO A 48 -22.99 1.53 -7.95
C PRO A 48 -24.04 2.46 -8.54
N ASP A 49 -25.29 2.30 -8.12
CA ASP A 49 -26.38 3.13 -8.61
C ASP A 49 -26.15 4.56 -8.10
N LEU A 50 -25.82 5.49 -8.99
CA LEU A 50 -25.68 6.90 -8.61
C LEU A 50 -27.03 7.60 -8.43
N ALA A 51 -28.15 6.91 -8.68
CA ALA A 51 -29.48 7.32 -8.23
C ALA A 51 -29.75 6.88 -6.79
N ALA A 52 -28.89 6.04 -6.20
CA ALA A 52 -28.95 5.72 -4.78
C ALA A 52 -28.79 7.01 -3.94
N PRO A 53 -29.39 7.03 -2.73
CA PRO A 53 -29.20 8.12 -1.79
C PRO A 53 -27.71 8.38 -1.53
N ALA A 54 -27.40 9.62 -1.16
CA ALA A 54 -26.03 10.01 -0.84
C ALA A 54 -25.44 9.06 0.22
N VAL A 55 -24.21 8.60 0.00
CA VAL A 55 -23.53 7.62 0.87
C VAL A 55 -22.85 8.32 2.06
N GLY A 56 -22.97 9.65 2.15
CA GLY A 56 -22.46 10.45 3.25
C GLY A 56 -22.22 11.91 2.88
N ALA A 57 -21.53 12.62 3.78
CA ALA A 57 -21.10 13.99 3.54
C ALA A 57 -19.76 14.04 2.77
N ARG A 58 -19.55 15.12 2.00
CA ARG A 58 -18.24 15.44 1.44
C ARG A 58 -17.23 15.74 2.57
N PRO A 59 -15.92 15.47 2.37
CA PRO A 59 -14.91 15.84 3.35
C PRO A 59 -14.89 17.37 3.56
N ALA A 60 -14.71 17.79 4.79
CA ALA A 60 -14.50 19.20 5.11
C ALA A 60 -13.14 19.66 4.57
N LEU A 61 -13.12 20.79 3.87
CA LEU A 61 -11.88 21.39 3.35
C LEU A 61 -11.31 22.48 4.27
N ALA A 62 -12.09 22.90 5.27
CA ALA A 62 -11.68 23.89 6.24
C ALA A 62 -10.57 23.35 7.14
N GLY A 63 -9.57 24.19 7.43
CA GLY A 63 -8.44 23.82 8.29
C GLY A 63 -7.34 23.00 7.62
N LEU A 64 -7.47 22.67 6.33
CA LEU A 64 -6.43 21.99 5.57
C LEU A 64 -5.32 22.94 5.12
N ALA A 65 -4.07 22.48 5.15
CA ALA A 65 -2.92 23.23 4.64
C ALA A 65 -2.62 22.82 3.19
N TRP A 66 -2.64 23.75 2.25
CA TRP A 66 -2.46 23.42 0.82
C TRP A 66 -0.97 23.32 0.47
N LEU A 67 -0.52 22.10 0.17
CA LEU A 67 0.86 21.78 -0.21
C LEU A 67 1.14 22.14 -1.68
N ARG A 68 0.10 22.13 -2.51
CA ARG A 68 0.18 22.39 -3.94
C ARG A 68 -1.11 22.98 -4.45
N GLY A 69 -1.00 24.08 -5.21
CA GLY A 69 -2.16 24.83 -5.69
C GLY A 69 -2.87 25.60 -4.58
N ALA A 70 -3.82 26.44 -4.97
CA ALA A 70 -4.70 27.12 -4.02
C ALA A 70 -5.83 26.19 -3.57
N ALA A 71 -6.39 26.49 -2.40
CA ALA A 71 -7.66 25.92 -2.00
C ALA A 71 -8.71 26.20 -3.08
N PRO A 72 -9.52 25.20 -3.49
CA PRO A 72 -10.64 25.46 -4.38
C PRO A 72 -11.61 26.39 -3.65
N ALA A 73 -12.01 27.48 -4.31
CA ALA A 73 -13.01 28.36 -3.74
C ALA A 73 -14.35 27.62 -3.65
N PRO A 74 -15.23 27.93 -2.68
CA PRO A 74 -16.54 27.30 -2.60
C PRO A 74 -17.32 27.35 -3.93
N GLY A 75 -17.30 28.49 -4.61
CA GLY A 75 -17.92 28.65 -5.94
C GLY A 75 -17.24 27.85 -7.06
N ASP A 76 -15.98 27.42 -6.90
CA ASP A 76 -15.33 26.51 -7.85
C ASP A 76 -15.90 25.09 -7.78
N LEU A 77 -16.57 24.74 -6.69
CA LEU A 77 -17.10 23.40 -6.44
C LEU A 77 -18.60 23.31 -6.77
N GLU A 78 -19.32 24.42 -6.82
CA GLU A 78 -20.76 24.46 -7.09
C GLU A 78 -21.09 23.99 -8.51
N GLY A 79 -22.07 23.09 -8.64
CA GLY A 79 -22.48 22.55 -9.93
C GLY A 79 -21.43 21.70 -10.64
N ARG A 80 -20.37 21.27 -9.95
CA ARG A 80 -19.27 20.46 -10.51
C ARG A 80 -19.18 19.11 -9.83
N ALA A 81 -18.78 18.10 -10.59
CA ALA A 81 -18.44 16.80 -10.02
C ALA A 81 -17.03 16.88 -9.41
N LEU A 82 -16.84 16.26 -8.25
CA LEU A 82 -15.56 16.23 -7.55
C LEU A 82 -15.02 14.81 -7.49
N VAL A 83 -13.71 14.68 -7.61
CA VAL A 83 -12.98 13.47 -7.29
C VAL A 83 -11.88 13.77 -6.28
N VAL A 84 -11.94 13.10 -5.13
CA VAL A 84 -11.07 13.40 -3.98
C VAL A 84 -10.26 12.17 -3.64
N ALA A 85 -8.94 12.25 -3.72
CA ALA A 85 -8.06 11.25 -3.12
C ALA A 85 -7.87 11.55 -1.63
N ILE A 86 -8.01 10.55 -0.77
CA ILE A 86 -7.64 10.62 0.64
C ILE A 86 -6.62 9.52 0.88
N ALA A 87 -5.42 9.86 1.35
CA ALA A 87 -4.38 8.87 1.58
C ALA A 87 -3.37 9.30 2.65
N ALA A 88 -2.79 8.34 3.34
CA ALA A 88 -1.56 8.55 4.10
C ALA A 88 -0.37 8.49 3.14
N HIS A 89 0.56 9.47 3.18
CA HIS A 89 1.67 9.54 2.23
C HIS A 89 2.71 8.42 2.41
N ASP A 90 2.71 7.79 3.58
CA ASP A 90 3.51 6.62 3.95
C ASP A 90 2.76 5.28 3.75
N ASP A 91 1.59 5.27 3.12
CA ASP A 91 0.95 4.05 2.61
C ASP A 91 1.49 3.71 1.20
N PRO A 92 1.95 2.47 0.96
CA PRO A 92 2.54 2.08 -0.32
C PRO A 92 1.55 2.13 -1.50
N ARG A 93 0.23 2.18 -1.25
CA ARG A 93 -0.83 2.28 -2.25
C ARG A 93 -1.17 3.72 -2.61
N ALA A 94 -0.77 4.71 -1.81
CA ALA A 94 -1.09 6.12 -2.07
C ALA A 94 -0.65 6.61 -3.47
N PRO A 95 0.54 6.24 -4.01
CA PRO A 95 0.91 6.61 -5.37
C PRO A 95 -0.07 6.12 -6.44
N ARG A 96 -0.65 4.93 -6.28
CA ARG A 96 -1.61 4.35 -7.25
C ARG A 96 -2.91 5.15 -7.28
N VAL A 97 -3.42 5.51 -6.10
CA VAL A 97 -4.63 6.33 -5.97
C VAL A 97 -4.41 7.73 -6.57
N LEU A 98 -3.26 8.36 -6.27
CA LEU A 98 -2.92 9.66 -6.83
C LEU A 98 -2.78 9.62 -8.35
N ALA A 99 -2.15 8.58 -8.90
CA ALA A 99 -2.03 8.40 -10.35
C ALA A 99 -3.40 8.21 -11.04
N ALA A 100 -4.32 7.45 -10.43
CA ALA A 100 -5.67 7.28 -10.95
C ALA A 100 -6.43 8.61 -10.95
N VAL A 101 -6.36 9.39 -9.86
CA VAL A 101 -6.99 10.71 -9.79
C VAL A 101 -6.36 11.70 -10.78
N GLN A 102 -5.05 11.60 -11.02
CA GLN A 102 -4.38 12.41 -12.05
C GLN A 102 -4.93 12.10 -13.44
N ALA A 103 -5.05 10.82 -13.79
CA ALA A 103 -5.62 10.40 -15.07
C ALA A 103 -7.06 10.92 -15.26
N TRP A 104 -7.89 10.90 -14.21
CA TRP A 104 -9.23 11.48 -14.25
C TRP A 104 -9.23 13.01 -14.34
N HIS A 105 -8.30 13.67 -13.65
CA HIS A 105 -8.13 15.12 -13.77
C HIS A 105 -7.86 15.51 -15.23
N ASP A 106 -6.88 14.85 -15.87
CA ASP A 106 -6.51 15.11 -17.25
C ASP A 106 -7.66 14.82 -18.23
N ALA A 107 -8.40 13.73 -18.00
CA ALA A 107 -9.52 13.34 -18.84
C ALA A 107 -10.76 14.24 -18.68
N TYR A 108 -11.07 14.69 -17.45
CA TYR A 108 -12.39 15.25 -17.15
C TYR A 108 -12.40 16.68 -16.62
N ALA A 109 -11.25 17.31 -16.35
CA ALA A 109 -11.21 18.69 -15.83
C ALA A 109 -11.92 19.72 -16.73
N ARG A 110 -11.78 19.57 -18.06
CA ARG A 110 -12.47 20.41 -19.06
C ARG A 110 -13.98 20.13 -19.16
N ARG A 111 -14.45 19.02 -18.60
CA ARG A 111 -15.86 18.58 -18.60
C ARG A 111 -16.56 18.86 -17.27
N GLY A 112 -16.00 19.76 -16.46
CA GLY A 112 -16.61 20.17 -15.19
C GLY A 112 -16.23 19.31 -13.99
N VAL A 113 -15.26 18.39 -14.11
CA VAL A 113 -14.71 17.69 -12.93
C VAL A 113 -13.67 18.56 -12.23
N ARG A 114 -13.62 18.49 -10.90
CA ARG A 114 -12.54 19.02 -10.08
C ARG A 114 -11.90 17.89 -9.29
N ALA A 115 -10.58 17.82 -9.35
CA ALA A 115 -9.80 16.83 -8.61
C ALA A 115 -9.02 17.54 -7.49
N PHE A 116 -8.88 16.89 -6.35
CA PHE A 116 -7.90 17.27 -5.33
C PHE A 116 -7.53 16.07 -4.47
N ALA A 117 -6.43 16.17 -3.73
CA ALA A 117 -6.03 15.16 -2.74
C ALA A 117 -5.93 15.77 -1.34
N VAL A 118 -6.27 14.97 -0.33
CA VAL A 118 -6.03 15.24 1.09
C VAL A 118 -5.07 14.18 1.59
N LEU A 119 -3.84 14.60 1.88
CA LEU A 119 -2.78 13.74 2.39
C LEU A 119 -2.67 13.89 3.91
N SER A 120 -2.32 12.79 4.57
CA SER A 120 -1.99 12.75 6.00
C SER A 120 -0.80 11.81 6.21
N ALA A 121 -0.42 11.56 7.46
CA ALA A 121 0.55 10.53 7.82
C ALA A 121 -0.13 9.43 8.66
N ALA A 122 0.15 8.17 8.33
CA ALA A 122 -0.30 7.05 9.15
C ALA A 122 0.60 6.85 10.39
N LEU A 123 1.85 7.33 10.33
CA LEU A 123 2.81 7.26 11.42
C LEU A 123 3.13 8.65 11.95
N ASP A 124 3.25 8.81 13.27
CA ASP A 124 3.63 10.10 13.87
C ASP A 124 4.98 10.60 13.32
N ALA A 125 5.92 9.68 13.09
CA ALA A 125 7.25 9.95 12.57
C ALA A 125 7.26 10.56 11.16
N THR A 126 6.19 10.37 10.39
CA THR A 126 6.08 10.85 9.01
C THR A 126 5.18 12.06 8.89
N ARG A 127 4.79 12.75 9.98
CA ARG A 127 3.95 13.97 9.93
C ARG A 127 4.58 15.20 9.25
N ASP A 128 5.73 15.04 8.59
CA ASP A 128 6.38 16.09 7.83
C ASP A 128 5.66 16.39 6.50
N THR A 129 5.20 17.63 6.37
CA THR A 129 4.59 18.16 5.15
C THR A 129 5.50 18.12 3.92
N ALA A 130 6.83 18.18 4.11
CA ALA A 130 7.79 18.18 3.00
C ALA A 130 7.78 16.83 2.26
N ALA A 131 7.71 15.72 3.00
CA ALA A 131 7.61 14.37 2.45
C ALA A 131 6.31 14.16 1.68
N ALA A 132 5.18 14.67 2.22
CA ALA A 132 3.89 14.65 1.53
C ALA A 132 3.91 15.48 0.23
N ALA A 133 4.52 16.66 0.25
CA ALA A 133 4.74 17.46 -0.95
C ALA A 133 5.68 16.75 -1.94
N GLY A 134 6.69 16.04 -1.44
CA GLY A 134 7.58 15.19 -2.22
C GLY A 134 6.85 14.06 -2.94
N LEU A 135 5.91 13.39 -2.27
CA LEU A 135 5.04 12.39 -2.88
C LEU A 135 4.26 12.98 -4.07
N ALA A 136 3.61 14.13 -3.87
CA ALA A 136 2.86 14.80 -4.93
C ALA A 136 3.74 15.16 -6.15
N ARG A 137 4.99 15.61 -5.92
CA ARG A 137 5.93 15.87 -7.02
C ARG A 137 6.33 14.59 -7.75
N ARG A 138 6.68 13.52 -7.03
CA ARG A 138 7.14 12.24 -7.62
C ARG A 138 6.05 11.53 -8.41
N THR A 139 4.78 11.65 -8.01
CA THR A 139 3.64 11.10 -8.76
C THR A 139 3.21 11.99 -9.93
N GLY A 140 3.78 13.17 -10.08
CA GLY A 140 3.45 14.10 -11.16
C GLY A 140 2.04 14.68 -11.08
N VAL A 141 1.42 14.71 -9.89
CA VAL A 141 0.05 15.24 -9.77
C VAL A 141 0.01 16.74 -10.06
N THR A 142 -0.95 17.15 -10.89
CA THR A 142 -1.13 18.53 -11.36
C THR A 142 -2.33 19.24 -10.73
N PHE A 143 -3.20 18.51 -10.05
CA PHE A 143 -4.31 19.07 -9.28
C PHE A 143 -3.89 19.55 -7.87
N PRO A 144 -4.77 20.31 -7.15
CA PRO A 144 -4.50 20.77 -5.80
C PRO A 144 -4.33 19.64 -4.75
N VAL A 145 -3.33 19.78 -3.88
CA VAL A 145 -3.03 18.81 -2.81
C VAL A 145 -3.00 19.51 -1.48
N ALA A 146 -3.76 18.97 -0.53
CA ALA A 146 -3.87 19.46 0.83
C ALA A 146 -3.26 18.49 1.84
N TRP A 147 -2.89 19.02 2.99
CA TRP A 147 -2.38 18.31 4.16
C TRP A 147 -3.40 18.40 5.29
N ASP A 148 -3.74 17.24 5.85
CA ASP A 148 -4.52 17.07 7.06
C ASP A 148 -3.59 16.66 8.21
N ALA A 149 -3.23 17.64 9.04
CA ALA A 149 -2.37 17.43 10.19
C ALA A 149 -3.03 16.57 11.29
N THR A 150 -4.36 16.50 11.32
CA THR A 150 -5.12 15.74 12.32
C THR A 150 -5.35 14.29 11.90
N GLY A 151 -5.27 14.02 10.60
CA GLY A 151 -5.65 12.74 10.00
C GLY A 151 -7.17 12.46 10.04
N ALA A 152 -8.00 13.43 10.41
CA ALA A 152 -9.45 13.28 10.49
C ALA A 152 -10.09 12.86 9.16
N ALA A 153 -9.55 13.30 8.03
CA ALA A 153 -10.00 12.90 6.70
C ALA A 153 -9.66 11.43 6.40
N ALA A 154 -8.50 10.93 6.84
CA ALA A 154 -8.06 9.55 6.62
C ALA A 154 -8.57 8.56 7.68
N ALA A 155 -9.08 9.04 8.81
CA ALA A 155 -9.62 8.23 9.90
C ALA A 155 -10.87 7.41 9.51
N THR A 156 -11.49 7.69 8.37
CA THR A 156 -12.74 7.03 7.95
C THR A 156 -12.57 5.58 7.48
N ARG A 157 -11.34 5.10 7.23
CA ARG A 157 -11.07 3.72 6.80
C ARG A 157 -9.73 3.18 7.31
N ASP A 158 -9.47 3.33 8.61
CA ASP A 158 -8.22 2.86 9.25
C ASP A 158 -6.93 3.35 8.55
N GLY A 159 -6.99 4.52 7.91
CA GLY A 159 -5.87 5.12 7.16
C GLY A 159 -5.61 4.52 5.76
N ALA A 160 -6.44 3.60 5.27
CA ALA A 160 -6.31 3.05 3.93
C ALA A 160 -6.64 4.10 2.84
N PRO A 161 -5.85 4.20 1.75
CA PRO A 161 -6.14 5.13 0.66
C PRO A 161 -7.49 4.89 0.01
N GLU A 162 -8.21 5.98 -0.23
CA GLU A 162 -9.53 5.97 -0.84
C GLU A 162 -9.74 7.12 -1.84
N VAL A 163 -10.75 6.94 -2.68
CA VAL A 163 -11.27 7.93 -3.61
C VAL A 163 -12.74 8.19 -3.30
N LEU A 164 -13.11 9.45 -3.27
CA LEU A 164 -14.49 9.91 -3.17
C LEU A 164 -14.94 10.51 -4.49
N VAL A 165 -16.13 10.14 -4.96
CA VAL A 165 -16.80 10.75 -6.11
C VAL A 165 -18.03 11.51 -5.61
N VAL A 166 -18.01 12.82 -5.80
CA VAL A 166 -19.09 13.74 -5.43
C VAL A 166 -19.72 14.26 -6.72
N ASP A 167 -21.05 14.32 -6.78
CA ASP A 167 -21.73 14.86 -7.96
C ASP A 167 -21.88 16.39 -7.91
N ALA A 168 -22.52 16.94 -8.94
CA ALA A 168 -22.78 18.37 -9.11
C ALA A 168 -23.63 19.00 -8.00
N THR A 169 -24.42 18.20 -7.28
CA THR A 169 -25.25 18.67 -6.17
C THR A 169 -24.46 18.69 -4.85
N GLY A 170 -23.18 18.31 -4.87
CA GLY A 170 -22.35 18.16 -3.68
C GLY A 170 -22.61 16.87 -2.90
N ALA A 171 -23.37 15.92 -3.43
CA ALA A 171 -23.66 14.66 -2.76
C ALA A 171 -22.54 13.63 -3.00
N LEU A 172 -22.06 13.00 -1.93
CA LEU A 172 -21.13 11.87 -2.05
C LEU A 172 -21.88 10.68 -2.65
N ARG A 173 -21.50 10.28 -3.87
CA ARG A 173 -22.15 9.18 -4.59
C ARG A 173 -21.38 7.89 -4.54
N PHE A 174 -20.06 7.97 -4.41
CA PHE A 174 -19.23 6.78 -4.34
C PHE A 174 -17.99 6.99 -3.49
N ARG A 175 -17.59 5.93 -2.79
CA ARG A 175 -16.36 5.83 -2.01
C ARG A 175 -15.70 4.52 -2.41
N ALA A 176 -14.41 4.57 -2.75
CA ALA A 176 -13.69 3.44 -3.30
C ALA A 176 -12.33 3.31 -2.61
N GLY A 177 -11.98 2.11 -2.17
CA GLY A 177 -10.58 1.79 -1.88
C GLY A 177 -9.77 1.61 -3.16
N CYS A 178 -8.46 1.43 -3.00
CA CYS A 178 -7.54 1.22 -4.13
C CYS A 178 -7.93 0.05 -5.07
N ALA A 179 -8.49 -1.05 -4.55
CA ALA A 179 -8.94 -2.18 -5.36
C ALA A 179 -10.25 -1.89 -6.15
N GLU A 180 -10.91 -0.77 -5.88
CA GLU A 180 -12.23 -0.39 -6.41
C GLU A 180 -12.14 0.82 -7.36
N LEU A 181 -10.93 1.22 -7.78
CA LEU A 181 -10.73 2.40 -8.63
C LEU A 181 -11.48 2.32 -9.97
N ALA A 182 -11.63 1.13 -10.56
CA ALA A 182 -12.47 0.96 -11.76
C ALA A 182 -13.95 1.30 -11.51
N TRP A 183 -14.47 1.04 -10.31
CA TRP A 183 -15.82 1.43 -9.93
C TRP A 183 -15.95 2.94 -9.69
N ALA A 184 -14.92 3.55 -9.11
CA ALA A 184 -14.86 5.00 -8.96
C ALA A 184 -14.84 5.71 -10.31
N ASP A 185 -14.11 5.17 -11.29
CA ASP A 185 -14.12 5.67 -12.66
C ASP A 185 -15.52 5.64 -13.28
N LEU A 186 -16.24 4.52 -13.14
CA LEU A 186 -17.62 4.41 -13.63
C LEU A 186 -18.56 5.42 -12.96
N ALA A 187 -18.45 5.57 -11.63
CA ALA A 187 -19.20 6.57 -10.89
C ALA A 187 -18.89 7.99 -11.41
N LEU A 188 -17.62 8.29 -11.66
CA LEU A 188 -17.21 9.59 -12.17
C LEU A 188 -17.76 9.86 -13.58
N ARG A 189 -17.70 8.89 -14.50
CA ARG A 189 -18.26 9.05 -15.85
C ARG A 189 -19.75 9.35 -15.84
N ARG A 190 -20.51 8.65 -15.01
CA ARG A 190 -21.95 8.88 -14.89
C ARG A 190 -22.24 10.26 -14.27
N ALA A 191 -21.42 10.72 -13.31
CA ALA A 191 -21.51 12.08 -12.81
C ALA A 191 -21.23 13.12 -13.91
N VAL A 192 -20.21 12.89 -14.74
CA VAL A 192 -19.88 13.74 -15.91
C VAL A 192 -20.98 13.74 -16.96
N ALA A 193 -21.57 12.57 -17.26
CA ALA A 193 -22.65 12.47 -18.23
C ALA A 193 -23.90 13.27 -17.82
N ARG A 194 -24.17 13.40 -16.51
CA ARG A 194 -25.25 14.25 -16.00
C ARG A 194 -24.95 15.75 -16.15
N LEU A 195 -23.69 16.15 -16.01
CA LEU A 195 -23.26 17.54 -16.19
C LEU A 195 -23.34 18.00 -17.64
N ALA A 196 -23.01 17.11 -18.58
CA ALA A 196 -22.95 17.43 -19.99
C ALA A 196 -23.54 16.29 -20.85
N PRO A 197 -24.87 16.15 -20.91
CA PRO A 197 -25.53 15.04 -21.63
C PRO A 197 -25.19 14.98 -23.13
N SER A 198 -24.87 16.13 -23.72
CA SER A 198 -24.47 16.26 -25.13
C SER A 198 -22.99 15.92 -25.39
N VAL A 199 -22.17 15.82 -24.35
CA VAL A 199 -20.75 15.49 -24.47
C VAL A 199 -20.60 13.99 -24.29
N ARG A 200 -20.23 13.28 -25.36
CA ARG A 200 -19.76 11.89 -25.22
C ARG A 200 -18.57 11.88 -24.27
N ALA A 201 -18.71 11.17 -23.15
CA ALA A 201 -17.58 10.86 -22.29
C ALA A 201 -16.52 10.19 -23.18
N GLY A 202 -15.30 10.73 -23.18
CA GLY A 202 -14.21 10.10 -23.90
C GLY A 202 -13.97 8.66 -23.40
N PRO A 203 -13.16 7.87 -24.13
CA PRO A 203 -12.76 6.56 -23.66
C PRO A 203 -12.11 6.66 -22.27
N ALA A 204 -12.07 5.52 -21.59
CA ALA A 204 -11.33 5.43 -20.34
C ALA A 204 -9.91 5.92 -20.51
N PRO A 205 -9.30 6.51 -19.46
CA PRO A 205 -7.85 6.39 -19.35
C PRO A 205 -7.51 4.90 -19.47
N ASP A 206 -6.59 4.54 -20.38
CA ASP A 206 -6.21 3.15 -20.64
C ASP A 206 -5.77 2.41 -19.36
N THR A 207 -5.27 3.17 -18.37
CA THR A 207 -4.87 2.71 -17.04
C THR A 207 -6.01 2.16 -16.18
N LEU A 208 -7.27 2.32 -16.59
CA LEU A 208 -8.48 1.94 -15.84
C LEU A 208 -9.48 1.19 -16.74
N ALA A 209 -8.99 0.45 -17.73
CA ALA A 209 -9.83 -0.35 -18.62
C ALA A 209 -10.86 -1.18 -17.83
N TRP A 210 -12.11 -1.12 -18.29
CA TRP A 210 -13.28 -1.70 -17.63
C TRP A 210 -13.05 -3.19 -17.30
N GLY A 211 -13.32 -3.59 -16.05
CA GLY A 211 -13.19 -4.98 -15.60
C GLY A 211 -11.84 -5.35 -15.00
N ALA A 212 -10.80 -4.52 -15.17
CA ALA A 212 -9.54 -4.70 -14.47
C ALA A 212 -9.69 -4.29 -13.00
N ARG A 213 -9.92 -5.28 -12.12
CA ARG A 213 -9.71 -5.05 -10.69
C ARG A 213 -8.22 -4.79 -10.52
N LEU A 214 -7.84 -3.56 -10.14
CA LEU A 214 -6.47 -3.29 -9.77
C LEU A 214 -6.14 -4.20 -8.59
N ASP A 215 -5.10 -5.01 -8.75
CA ASP A 215 -4.58 -5.83 -7.66
C ASP A 215 -3.95 -4.87 -6.64
N CYS A 216 -4.74 -4.53 -5.62
CA CYS A 216 -4.35 -3.61 -4.57
C CYS A 216 -4.65 -4.22 -3.20
N PRO A 217 -3.97 -5.35 -2.88
CA PRO A 217 -4.15 -6.04 -1.61
C PRO A 217 -3.76 -5.11 -0.47
N GLU A 218 -4.34 -5.37 0.70
CA GLU A 218 -3.97 -4.65 1.90
C GLU A 218 -2.52 -4.99 2.28
N PRO A 219 -1.62 -4.00 2.38
CA PRO A 219 -0.23 -4.28 2.65
C PRO A 219 -0.08 -4.72 4.10
N ARG A 220 0.71 -5.76 4.32
CA ARG A 220 1.11 -6.14 5.69
C ARG A 220 2.10 -5.10 6.21
N ARG A 221 1.76 -4.44 7.31
CA ARG A 221 2.64 -3.47 8.00
C ARG A 221 3.19 -4.08 9.29
N ILE A 222 4.47 -3.87 9.54
CA ILE A 222 5.17 -4.25 10.77
C ILE A 222 5.83 -2.99 11.32
N ALA A 223 5.23 -2.40 12.36
CA ALA A 223 5.82 -1.28 13.08
C ALA A 223 7.02 -1.74 13.92
N LEU A 224 8.09 -0.95 13.95
CA LEU A 224 9.36 -1.28 14.61
C LEU A 224 9.55 -0.52 15.93
N GLY A 225 8.57 0.29 16.33
CA GLY A 225 8.58 1.00 17.61
C GLY A 225 8.53 0.06 18.81
N ALA A 226 9.13 0.50 19.92
CA ALA A 226 9.08 -0.18 21.20
C ALA A 226 7.62 -0.41 21.64
N GLY A 227 7.29 -1.65 21.96
CA GLY A 227 5.93 -2.08 22.31
C GLY A 227 5.00 -2.36 21.13
N ALA A 228 5.40 -2.06 19.89
CA ALA A 228 4.60 -2.35 18.69
C ALA A 228 4.79 -3.79 18.17
N VAL A 229 5.97 -4.37 18.42
CA VAL A 229 6.29 -5.74 17.99
C VAL A 229 5.93 -6.72 19.11
N ALA A 230 5.00 -7.65 18.85
CA ALA A 230 4.55 -8.60 19.86
C ALA A 230 5.44 -9.86 20.02
N ARG A 231 6.34 -10.12 19.07
CA ARG A 231 7.15 -11.35 19.01
C ARG A 231 8.60 -11.08 18.62
N GLY A 232 9.51 -11.95 19.06
CA GLY A 232 10.93 -11.85 18.74
C GLY A 232 11.69 -10.85 19.62
N PRO A 233 12.94 -10.52 19.26
CA PRO A 233 13.84 -9.76 20.13
C PRO A 233 13.36 -8.35 20.48
N LEU A 234 12.49 -7.75 19.66
CA LEU A 234 11.94 -6.42 19.90
C LEU A 234 10.77 -6.38 20.91
N ALA A 235 10.17 -7.52 21.26
CA ALA A 235 8.96 -7.55 22.08
C ALA A 235 9.16 -7.03 23.52
N GLY A 236 10.39 -7.16 24.06
CA GLY A 236 10.76 -6.66 25.39
C GLY A 236 11.68 -5.44 25.36
N ALA A 237 11.86 -4.81 24.19
CA ALA A 237 12.86 -3.78 24.01
C ALA A 237 12.49 -2.49 24.77
N ALA A 238 13.40 -2.00 25.61
CA ALA A 238 13.16 -0.79 26.40
C ALA A 238 13.36 0.47 25.54
N ALA A 239 12.38 1.37 25.49
CA ALA A 239 12.51 2.59 24.71
C ALA A 239 13.61 3.53 25.27
N GLY A 240 14.31 4.23 24.36
CA GLY A 240 15.23 5.33 24.68
C GLY A 240 16.62 4.93 25.17
N ARG A 241 16.93 3.63 25.27
CA ARG A 241 18.25 3.14 25.68
C ARG A 241 18.89 2.29 24.59
N THR A 242 20.19 2.51 24.37
CA THR A 242 21.00 1.65 23.53
C THR A 242 20.99 0.24 24.07
N GLN A 243 20.62 -0.72 23.23
CA GLN A 243 20.58 -2.14 23.51
C GLN A 243 21.39 -2.89 22.47
N VAL A 244 22.08 -3.93 22.93
CA VAL A 244 22.78 -4.86 22.06
C VAL A 244 21.82 -6.02 21.79
N PHE A 245 21.45 -6.17 20.52
CA PHE A 245 20.67 -7.31 20.06
C PHE A 245 21.62 -8.33 19.45
N THR A 246 21.57 -9.54 19.98
CA THR A 246 22.33 -10.68 19.47
C THR A 246 21.34 -11.68 18.90
N THR A 247 21.65 -12.25 17.75
CA THR A 247 20.91 -13.40 17.23
C THR A 247 21.55 -14.68 17.76
N GLN A 248 20.75 -15.56 18.35
CA GLN A 248 21.11 -16.97 18.43
C GLN A 248 20.93 -17.58 17.02
N PHE A 249 21.74 -18.58 16.69
CA PHE A 249 21.98 -19.17 15.37
C PHE A 249 20.80 -19.25 14.37
N ARG A 250 21.14 -19.11 13.07
CA ARG A 250 20.34 -19.38 11.85
C ARG A 250 18.96 -18.72 11.75
N PHE A 251 18.83 -17.43 12.04
CA PHE A 251 17.56 -16.70 11.79
C PHE A 251 17.08 -16.83 10.33
N GLN A 252 17.99 -17.08 9.37
CA GLN A 252 17.65 -17.34 7.97
C GLN A 252 16.81 -18.62 7.80
N GLU A 253 17.17 -19.70 8.52
CA GLU A 253 16.52 -21.01 8.41
C GLU A 253 15.39 -21.16 9.44
N GLU A 254 15.62 -20.74 10.67
CA GLU A 254 14.77 -21.03 11.84
C GLU A 254 13.95 -19.82 12.31
N GLY A 255 14.24 -18.61 11.85
CA GLY A 255 13.57 -17.38 12.29
C GLY A 255 12.10 -17.33 11.87
N ALA A 256 11.17 -17.03 12.77
CA ALA A 256 9.76 -16.93 12.42
C ALA A 256 9.50 -15.91 11.30
N ALA A 257 8.71 -16.28 10.29
CA ALA A 257 8.30 -15.34 9.25
C ALA A 257 7.60 -14.12 9.87
N TRP A 258 7.77 -12.95 9.26
CA TRP A 258 7.19 -11.68 9.70
C TRP A 258 7.66 -11.20 11.08
N THR A 259 8.76 -11.76 11.59
CA THR A 259 9.33 -11.34 12.87
C THR A 259 10.61 -10.54 12.60
N PRO A 260 10.65 -9.23 12.92
CA PRO A 260 11.86 -8.43 12.78
C PRO A 260 12.92 -8.85 13.81
N VAL A 261 14.14 -9.06 13.33
CA VAL A 261 15.30 -9.50 14.13
C VAL A 261 16.41 -8.46 14.00
N PRO A 262 16.53 -7.51 14.93
CA PRO A 262 17.69 -6.63 14.99
C PRO A 262 18.94 -7.40 15.46
N VAL A 263 20.09 -7.02 14.92
CA VAL A 263 21.41 -7.49 15.32
C VAL A 263 22.32 -6.27 15.44
N GLY A 264 23.17 -6.23 16.47
CA GLY A 264 24.05 -5.11 16.76
C GLY A 264 23.44 -4.12 17.76
N ARG A 265 23.90 -2.87 17.73
CA ARG A 265 23.52 -1.82 18.69
C ARG A 265 22.41 -0.96 18.11
N TRP A 266 21.25 -1.00 18.77
CA TRP A 266 20.08 -0.22 18.38
C TRP A 266 19.51 0.53 19.58
N ILE A 267 18.83 1.64 19.31
CA ILE A 267 18.05 2.41 20.28
C ILE A 267 16.58 2.26 19.88
N PRO A 268 15.81 1.39 20.54
CA PRO A 268 14.37 1.33 20.36
C PRO A 268 13.76 2.69 20.73
N ARG A 269 12.97 3.26 19.82
CA ARG A 269 12.18 4.47 20.01
C ARG A 269 10.72 4.09 20.11
N ARG A 270 9.86 5.02 20.55
CA ARG A 270 8.41 4.79 20.59
C ARG A 270 7.85 4.48 19.19
N ASP A 271 8.42 5.09 18.17
CA ASP A 271 7.94 5.14 16.79
C ASP A 271 8.89 4.48 15.79
N GLY A 272 9.95 3.81 16.24
CA GLY A 272 10.87 3.10 15.36
C GLY A 272 12.07 2.50 16.07
N LEU A 273 13.05 2.07 15.27
CA LEU A 273 14.31 1.49 15.71
C LEU A 273 15.47 2.33 15.14
N GLU A 274 16.21 3.01 16.01
CA GLU A 274 17.31 3.89 15.61
C GLU A 274 18.66 3.17 15.67
N ALA A 275 19.45 3.33 14.62
CA ALA A 275 20.80 2.78 14.54
C ALA A 275 21.74 3.49 15.53
N ALA A 276 22.27 2.80 16.53
CA ALA A 276 23.28 3.38 17.42
C ALA A 276 24.67 3.39 16.76
N ARG A 277 24.86 2.56 15.73
CA ARG A 277 26.10 2.39 14.99
C ARG A 277 25.81 2.10 13.51
N ALA A 278 26.77 2.41 12.65
CA ALA A 278 26.77 2.06 11.24
C ALA A 278 27.58 0.79 10.95
N GLY A 279 27.24 0.12 9.86
CA GLY A 279 28.03 -0.97 9.28
C GLY A 279 27.27 -2.29 9.20
N ALA A 280 27.84 -3.26 8.47
CA ALA A 280 27.20 -4.54 8.18
C ALA A 280 27.02 -5.47 9.41
N ALA A 281 27.66 -5.15 10.54
CA ALA A 281 27.46 -5.88 11.80
C ALA A 281 26.18 -5.43 12.54
N ASP A 282 25.64 -4.27 12.18
CA ASP A 282 24.41 -3.71 12.72
C ASP A 282 23.34 -3.79 11.64
N PHE A 283 22.33 -4.64 11.81
CA PHE A 283 21.31 -4.82 10.78
C PHE A 283 19.95 -5.22 11.36
N LEU A 284 18.89 -4.93 10.60
CA LEU A 284 17.57 -5.47 10.81
C LEU A 284 17.34 -6.56 9.76
N ALA A 285 17.04 -7.78 10.21
CA ALA A 285 16.64 -8.87 9.34
C ALA A 285 15.16 -9.19 9.47
N ILE A 286 14.53 -9.61 8.38
CA ILE A 286 13.17 -10.14 8.40
C ILE A 286 12.97 -11.16 7.29
N ARG A 287 12.40 -12.32 7.65
CA ARG A 287 11.92 -13.30 6.68
C ARG A 287 10.50 -12.97 6.26
N TYR A 288 10.26 -12.86 4.95
CA TYR A 288 8.98 -12.44 4.40
C TYR A 288 8.64 -13.20 3.12
N HIS A 289 7.34 -13.25 2.79
CA HIS A 289 6.83 -13.76 1.52
C HIS A 289 5.79 -12.77 1.00
N ALA A 290 6.20 -11.94 0.05
CA ALA A 290 5.40 -10.87 -0.54
C ALA A 290 5.91 -10.61 -1.95
N GLY A 291 5.20 -9.83 -2.76
CA GLY A 291 5.67 -9.38 -4.07
C GLY A 291 6.55 -8.13 -4.04
N ALA A 292 6.47 -7.35 -2.97
CA ALA A 292 7.32 -6.20 -2.75
C ALA A 292 7.53 -5.94 -1.25
N ALA A 293 8.67 -5.34 -0.93
CA ALA A 293 9.02 -4.86 0.41
C ALA A 293 9.39 -3.38 0.36
N SER A 294 8.85 -2.63 1.29
CA SER A 294 9.11 -1.20 1.50
C SER A 294 9.48 -0.95 2.96
N ILE A 295 10.20 0.13 3.20
CA ILE A 295 10.58 0.60 4.54
C ILE A 295 10.16 2.05 4.70
N VAL A 296 9.52 2.39 5.81
CA VAL A 296 9.41 3.77 6.27
C VAL A 296 10.65 4.09 7.10
N ALA A 297 11.46 5.04 6.64
CA ALA A 297 12.72 5.39 7.28
C ALA A 297 12.92 6.91 7.33
N SER A 298 13.67 7.35 8.34
CA SER A 298 14.09 8.75 8.50
C SER A 298 15.61 8.84 8.50
N PRO A 299 16.19 9.90 7.89
CA PRO A 299 17.62 10.12 7.89
C PRO A 299 18.10 10.47 9.32
N PRO A 300 19.39 10.28 9.60
CA PRO A 300 20.05 10.90 10.73
C PRO A 300 19.87 12.43 10.73
N ARG A 301 20.01 13.06 11.91
CA ARG A 301 19.93 14.52 12.04
C ARG A 301 21.01 15.25 11.23
N GLU A 302 22.15 14.59 11.03
CA GLU A 302 23.30 15.08 10.28
C GLU A 302 23.11 15.03 8.75
N GLY A 303 21.95 14.57 8.29
CA GLY A 303 21.58 14.54 6.87
C GLY A 303 21.48 13.14 6.28
N PRO A 304 21.45 13.05 4.93
CA PRO A 304 21.18 11.79 4.23
C PRO A 304 22.12 10.64 4.61
N ALA A 305 21.60 9.43 4.56
CA ALA A 305 22.35 8.21 4.83
C ALA A 305 21.92 7.05 3.94
N LYS A 306 22.86 6.17 3.62
CA LYS A 306 22.58 4.93 2.90
C LYS A 306 21.98 3.90 3.85
N LEU A 307 21.00 3.15 3.38
CA LEU A 307 20.50 1.93 3.98
C LEU A 307 20.85 0.78 3.04
N TRP A 308 21.82 -0.04 3.41
CA TRP A 308 22.30 -1.16 2.59
C TRP A 308 21.32 -2.33 2.64
N ILE A 309 21.16 -3.01 1.51
CA ILE A 309 20.11 -4.02 1.31
C ILE A 309 20.73 -5.32 0.83
N LEU A 310 20.52 -6.38 1.59
CA LEU A 310 20.77 -7.74 1.15
C LEU A 310 19.45 -8.52 1.12
N LEU A 311 19.37 -9.47 0.20
CA LEU A 311 18.32 -10.47 0.11
C LEU A 311 19.00 -11.84 0.12
N ASP A 312 18.66 -12.67 1.10
CA ASP A 312 19.24 -14.01 1.28
C ASP A 312 20.79 -13.98 1.35
N ASP A 313 21.32 -13.02 2.11
CA ASP A 313 22.77 -12.77 2.31
C ASP A 313 23.55 -12.33 1.06
N ASP A 314 22.87 -12.09 -0.06
CA ASP A 314 23.45 -11.49 -1.27
C ASP A 314 22.97 -10.05 -1.50
N TRP A 315 23.75 -9.27 -2.24
CA TRP A 315 23.30 -7.95 -2.68
C TRP A 315 22.05 -8.08 -3.55
N LEU A 316 21.07 -7.20 -3.31
CA LEU A 316 19.81 -7.22 -4.03
C LEU A 316 20.05 -7.25 -5.57
N PRO A 317 19.60 -8.30 -6.28
CA PRO A 317 19.86 -8.42 -7.72
C PRO A 317 19.04 -7.38 -8.49
N PRO A 318 19.48 -6.92 -9.68
CA PRO A 318 18.81 -5.87 -10.44
C PRO A 318 17.31 -6.12 -10.67
N ALA A 319 16.93 -7.37 -10.95
CA ALA A 319 15.53 -7.75 -11.17
C ALA A 319 14.64 -7.61 -9.92
N ALA A 320 15.23 -7.65 -8.72
CA ALA A 320 14.53 -7.51 -7.45
C ALA A 320 14.60 -6.10 -6.86
N MET A 321 15.29 -5.14 -7.51
CA MET A 321 15.42 -3.78 -6.98
C MET A 321 14.09 -3.03 -7.01
N GLY A 322 13.67 -2.47 -5.88
CA GLY A 322 12.55 -1.53 -5.82
C GLY A 322 12.87 -0.19 -6.47
N GLU A 323 11.86 0.67 -6.60
CA GLU A 323 11.98 1.98 -7.26
C GLU A 323 13.01 2.91 -6.59
N ASP A 324 13.18 2.81 -5.27
CA ASP A 324 14.11 3.65 -4.52
C ASP A 324 15.49 2.99 -4.35
N ALA A 325 15.63 1.71 -4.71
CA ALA A 325 16.88 0.98 -4.59
C ALA A 325 17.86 1.42 -5.69
N ARG A 326 19.12 1.57 -5.30
CA ARG A 326 20.25 1.95 -6.14
C ARG A 326 21.37 0.95 -5.99
N ARG A 327 22.26 0.91 -6.98
CA ARG A 327 23.47 0.10 -6.96
C ARG A 327 24.69 0.99 -7.07
N GLU A 328 25.72 0.64 -6.32
CA GLU A 328 27.05 1.20 -6.51
C GLU A 328 27.83 0.43 -7.59
N PRO A 329 28.89 1.02 -8.16
CA PRO A 329 29.78 0.33 -9.09
C PRO A 329 30.33 -1.00 -8.54
N GLY A 330 30.55 -1.11 -7.22
CA GLY A 330 31.01 -2.33 -6.55
C GLY A 330 29.92 -3.40 -6.34
N GLY A 331 28.71 -3.21 -6.87
CA GLY A 331 27.61 -4.17 -6.77
C GLY A 331 26.75 -4.04 -5.50
N GLY A 332 27.15 -3.19 -4.55
CA GLY A 332 26.40 -2.92 -3.32
C GLY A 332 25.04 -2.29 -3.61
N ALA A 333 23.96 -2.87 -3.07
CA ALA A 333 22.61 -2.36 -3.20
C ALA A 333 22.21 -1.55 -1.95
N TYR A 334 21.61 -0.38 -2.16
CA TYR A 334 21.20 0.52 -1.08
C TYR A 334 20.00 1.37 -1.44
N VAL A 335 19.34 1.95 -0.44
CA VAL A 335 18.43 3.09 -0.58
C VAL A 335 19.10 4.31 0.03
N GLU A 336 18.98 5.47 -0.62
CA GLU A 336 19.41 6.74 -0.05
C GLU A 336 18.27 7.37 0.76
N VAL A 337 18.38 7.32 2.09
CA VAL A 337 17.40 7.89 3.00
C VAL A 337 17.73 9.37 3.18
N THR A 338 16.88 10.24 2.63
CA THR A 338 17.06 11.70 2.56
C THR A 338 16.01 12.46 3.35
N GLU A 339 14.83 11.88 3.52
CA GLU A 339 13.67 12.46 4.21
C GLU A 339 12.84 11.36 4.90
N PRO A 340 12.02 11.67 5.92
CA PRO A 340 11.06 10.74 6.52
C PRO A 340 9.97 10.33 5.53
N ARG A 341 10.08 9.13 4.93
CA ARG A 341 9.05 8.61 3.99
C ARG A 341 9.10 7.10 3.84
N LEU A 342 8.16 6.58 3.07
CA LEU A 342 8.23 5.22 2.52
C LEU A 342 9.23 5.15 1.35
N TYR A 343 10.08 4.13 1.39
CA TYR A 343 11.04 3.77 0.36
C TYR A 343 10.75 2.35 -0.15
N ARG A 344 10.65 2.18 -1.47
CA ARG A 344 10.43 0.89 -2.14
C ARG A 344 11.77 0.17 -2.34
N VAL A 345 12.01 -0.83 -1.51
CA VAL A 345 13.31 -1.49 -1.36
C VAL A 345 13.48 -2.66 -2.33
N ALA A 346 12.53 -3.59 -2.33
CA ALA A 346 12.65 -4.84 -3.07
C ALA A 346 11.34 -5.25 -3.75
N ARG A 347 11.45 -6.05 -4.81
CA ARG A 347 10.38 -6.68 -5.59
C ARG A 347 10.68 -8.17 -5.78
N GLY A 348 9.66 -8.98 -6.05
CA GLY A 348 9.76 -10.43 -6.17
C GLY A 348 9.28 -11.16 -4.92
N ALA A 349 9.24 -12.50 -4.97
CA ALA A 349 8.43 -13.39 -4.11
C ALA A 349 8.81 -13.46 -2.60
N GLY A 350 9.85 -12.74 -2.17
CA GLY A 350 10.31 -12.73 -0.78
C GLY A 350 11.59 -13.54 -0.54
N GLY A 351 11.94 -13.67 0.74
CA GLY A 351 13.22 -14.20 1.21
C GLY A 351 13.55 -13.60 2.58
N VAL A 352 14.84 -13.48 2.88
CA VAL A 352 15.36 -12.82 4.08
C VAL A 352 15.92 -11.46 3.69
N LEU A 353 15.16 -10.40 3.99
CA LEU A 353 15.61 -9.03 3.78
C LEU A 353 16.50 -8.60 4.95
N ARG A 354 17.70 -8.10 4.64
CA ARG A 354 18.62 -7.52 5.62
C ARG A 354 18.88 -6.06 5.30
N LEU A 355 18.64 -5.18 6.27
CA LEU A 355 18.80 -3.73 6.15
C LEU A 355 19.89 -3.26 7.12
N SER A 356 21.01 -2.74 6.60
CA SER A 356 22.14 -2.26 7.42
C SER A 356 22.32 -0.74 7.28
N PRO A 357 22.35 0.02 8.38
CA PRO A 357 22.48 1.47 8.32
C PRO A 357 23.93 1.85 7.94
N GLY A 358 24.07 2.75 6.97
CA GLY A 358 25.35 3.33 6.57
C GLY A 358 25.83 4.45 7.49
N ARG A 359 24.98 4.92 8.41
CA ARG A 359 25.28 5.93 9.43
C ARG A 359 24.47 5.68 10.71
N ALA A 360 25.04 6.00 11.87
CA ALA A 360 24.27 6.07 13.12
C ALA A 360 23.19 7.17 13.04
N GLY A 361 22.14 7.04 13.86
CA GLY A 361 21.01 7.97 13.88
C GLY A 361 19.94 7.72 12.82
N LEU A 362 20.15 6.79 11.87
CA LEU A 362 19.13 6.39 10.91
C LEU A 362 18.01 5.65 11.64
N VAL A 363 16.75 6.00 11.39
CA VAL A 363 15.59 5.41 12.07
C VAL A 363 14.75 4.59 11.09
N LEU A 364 14.44 3.35 11.47
CA LEU A 364 13.53 2.45 10.76
C LEU A 364 12.20 2.42 11.50
N HIS A 365 11.12 2.90 10.89
CA HIS A 365 9.82 3.07 11.56
C HIS A 365 8.90 1.87 11.36
N ALA A 366 8.74 1.43 10.11
CA ALA A 366 7.88 0.31 9.78
C ALA A 366 8.31 -0.35 8.47
N LEU A 367 8.13 -1.67 8.38
CA LEU A 367 8.21 -2.42 7.13
C LEU A 367 6.82 -2.61 6.56
N THR A 368 6.68 -2.49 5.24
CA THR A 368 5.42 -2.70 4.54
C THR A 368 5.62 -3.69 3.40
N PHE A 369 4.73 -4.66 3.30
CA PHE A 369 4.82 -5.74 2.33
C PHE A 369 3.54 -5.82 1.52
N GLU A 370 3.69 -5.81 0.20
CA GLU A 370 2.58 -5.92 -0.74
C GLU A 370 2.64 -7.31 -1.36
N ASP A 371 1.50 -8.01 -1.40
CA ASP A 371 1.43 -9.31 -2.08
C ASP A 371 1.82 -9.16 -3.56
N PRO A 372 2.28 -10.26 -4.21
CA PRO A 372 2.54 -10.23 -5.64
C PRO A 372 1.31 -9.72 -6.34
N SER A 373 1.42 -8.56 -6.98
CA SER A 373 0.46 -8.16 -7.99
C SER A 373 0.48 -9.29 -9.01
N GLY A 374 -0.56 -10.11 -9.03
CA GLY A 374 -0.68 -11.16 -10.02
C GLY A 374 -0.51 -10.53 -11.41
N PRO A 375 -0.07 -11.28 -12.43
CA PRO A 375 -0.29 -10.79 -13.79
C PRO A 375 -1.77 -10.44 -13.88
N ALA A 376 -2.09 -9.21 -14.32
CA ALA A 376 -3.46 -8.82 -14.60
C ALA A 376 -4.07 -9.98 -15.39
N ARG A 377 -5.00 -10.71 -14.76
CA ARG A 377 -5.58 -11.88 -15.42
C ARG A 377 -6.21 -11.34 -16.69
N PRO A 378 -5.78 -11.83 -17.87
CA PRO A 378 -6.26 -11.31 -19.15
C PRO A 378 -7.77 -11.48 -19.28
#